data_AF-A0A0M9EB93-F1
#
_entry.id   AF-A0A0M9EB93-F1
#
_cell.length_a   1.000
_cell.length_b   1.000
_cell.length_c   1.000
_cell.angle_alpha   90.00
_cell.angle_beta   90.00
_cell.angle_gamma   90.00
#
_symmetry.space_group_name_H-M   'P 1'
#
loop_
_entity.id
_entity.type
_entity.pdbx_description
1 polymer ?
#
loop_
_entity_poly.entity_id
_entity_poly.type
_entity_poly.pdbx_seq_one_letter_code
_entity_poly.pdbx_strand_id
1 'polypeptide(L)'
;MYSPKDIEINNDGNLFVVYNHYIEQITPNAESKILIGGEGNIGGKFTYAEDSAISSNGDIYVVDYGNHRIQTFQKKHSNTTNKLLIIAGGGPFPGNKLWDATQFCAYLAYRVALYRGFIKDETVMISSPYTEVDLDGNQVCDDIIEANTKNLQQLFLSWVKEVDNLYIYIVNHGGYEQLM
;
A
#
# COMPACT_ATOMS: atom_id res chain seq x y z
N MET A 1 15.47 22.00 -5.19
CA MET A 1 15.33 23.16 -4.27
C MET A 1 14.24 22.80 -3.28
N TYR A 2 14.53 22.84 -1.97
CA TYR A 2 13.52 22.60 -0.95
C TYR A 2 12.53 23.78 -0.97
N SER A 3 11.28 23.51 -1.31
CA SER A 3 10.20 24.49 -1.39
C SER A 3 9.14 24.10 -0.38
N PRO A 4 9.29 24.46 0.91
CA PRO A 4 8.21 24.28 1.87
C PRO A 4 6.99 25.07 1.39
N LYS A 5 5.81 24.48 1.54
CA LYS A 5 4.53 24.98 1.03
C LYS A 5 3.61 25.35 2.16
N ASP A 6 3.56 24.50 3.17
CA ASP A 6 2.69 24.64 4.32
C ASP A 6 3.34 24.03 5.57
N ILE A 7 2.83 24.40 6.75
CA ILE A 7 3.32 23.95 8.04
C ILE A 7 2.20 23.84 9.07
N GLU A 8 2.14 22.70 9.76
CA GLU A 8 1.15 22.46 10.80
C GLU A 8 1.75 21.83 12.06
N ILE A 9 1.08 21.98 13.19
CA ILE A 9 1.47 21.40 14.48
C ILE A 9 0.35 20.51 14.98
N ASN A 10 0.68 19.28 15.37
CA ASN A 10 -0.30 18.39 15.98
C ASN A 10 -0.38 18.58 17.51
N ASN A 11 -1.35 17.92 18.15
CA ASN A 11 -1.54 17.99 19.61
C ASN A 11 -0.36 17.45 20.44
N ASP A 12 0.57 16.69 19.85
CA ASP A 12 1.78 16.20 20.52
C ASP A 12 2.94 17.20 20.41
N GLY A 13 2.75 18.34 19.73
CA GLY A 13 3.78 19.35 19.45
C GLY A 13 4.72 19.00 18.29
N ASN A 14 4.43 17.95 17.52
CA ASN A 14 5.19 17.64 16.31
C ASN A 14 4.81 18.63 15.21
N LEU A 15 5.83 19.16 14.53
CA LEU A 15 5.72 20.03 13.38
C LEU A 15 5.72 19.19 12.10
N PHE A 16 4.77 19.42 11.20
CA PHE A 16 4.67 18.77 9.90
C PHE A 16 4.90 19.84 8.85
N VAL A 17 5.96 19.68 8.06
CA VAL A 17 6.31 20.61 6.99
C VAL A 17 5.99 19.94 5.66
N VAL A 18 5.12 20.57 4.87
CA VAL A 18 4.77 20.08 3.53
C VAL A 18 5.74 20.67 2.53
N TYR A 19 6.36 19.80 1.72
CA TYR A 19 7.15 20.15 0.55
C TYR A 19 6.47 19.62 -0.72
N ASN A 20 6.94 20.03 -1.90
CA ASN A 20 6.36 19.60 -3.19
C ASN A 20 6.05 18.10 -3.29
N HIS A 21 6.96 17.25 -2.78
CA HIS A 21 6.90 15.81 -2.97
C HIS A 21 6.85 15.01 -1.68
N TYR A 22 6.90 15.63 -0.50
CA TYR A 22 6.93 14.89 0.76
C TYR A 22 6.55 15.75 1.95
N ILE A 23 6.22 15.09 3.05
CA ILE A 23 5.96 15.69 4.36
C ILE A 23 7.11 15.30 5.28
N GLU A 24 7.70 16.29 5.94
CA GLU A 24 8.68 16.09 6.99
C GLU A 24 8.02 16.26 8.35
N GLN A 25 8.30 15.34 9.27
CA GLN A 25 7.93 15.49 10.68
C GLN A 25 9.16 15.93 11.47
N ILE A 26 9.01 16.99 12.27
CA ILE A 26 10.02 17.48 13.20
C ILE A 26 9.44 17.39 14.62
N THR A 27 10.13 16.70 15.51
CA THR A 27 9.70 16.54 16.90
C THR A 27 10.02 17.80 17.73
N PRO A 28 9.41 17.98 18.92
CA PRO A 28 9.78 19.06 19.85
C PRO A 28 11.27 19.11 20.23
N ASN A 29 11.98 17.98 20.09
CA ASN A 29 13.41 17.87 20.35
C ASN A 29 14.27 18.19 19.11
N ALA A 30 13.68 18.75 18.05
CA ALA A 30 14.31 19.08 16.77
C ALA A 30 14.85 17.88 15.98
N GLU A 31 14.29 16.67 16.21
CA GLU A 31 14.59 15.50 15.40
C GLU A 31 13.71 15.51 14.14
N SER A 32 14.30 15.48 12.95
CA SER A 32 13.56 15.48 11.69
C SER A 32 13.59 14.12 10.98
N LYS A 33 12.49 13.79 10.30
CA LYS A 33 12.41 12.66 9.36
C LYS A 33 11.42 12.95 8.25
N ILE A 34 11.67 12.41 7.06
CA ILE A 34 10.62 12.30 6.04
C ILE A 34 9.58 11.33 6.58
N LEU A 35 8.36 11.82 6.78
CA LEU A 35 7.27 11.02 7.29
C LEU A 35 6.66 10.18 6.16
N ILE A 36 6.23 10.85 5.10
CA ILE A 36 5.55 10.27 3.92
C ILE A 36 6.00 11.07 2.69
N GLY A 37 6.18 10.40 1.55
CA GLY A 37 6.38 11.11 0.29
C GLY A 37 7.31 10.43 -0.71
N GLY A 38 7.74 11.26 -1.66
CA GLY A 38 8.38 10.95 -2.92
C GLY A 38 7.55 11.52 -4.08
N GLU A 39 8.20 11.83 -5.18
CA GLU A 39 7.52 12.23 -6.41
C GLU A 39 6.67 11.08 -6.95
N GLY A 40 5.44 11.37 -7.40
CA GLY A 40 4.59 10.37 -8.07
C GLY A 40 3.10 10.60 -7.89
N ASN A 41 2.32 9.72 -8.51
CA ASN A 41 0.85 9.79 -8.60
C ASN A 41 0.13 8.68 -7.80
N ILE A 42 0.86 7.91 -7.01
CA ILE A 42 0.36 6.78 -6.21
C ILE A 42 0.10 7.18 -4.76
N GLY A 43 -0.56 6.32 -3.98
CA GLY A 43 -0.77 6.57 -2.54
C GLY A 43 0.54 6.80 -1.80
N GLY A 44 0.63 7.86 -1.01
CA GLY A 44 1.85 8.24 -0.28
C GLY A 44 2.94 8.92 -1.11
N LYS A 45 2.70 9.19 -2.40
CA LYS A 45 3.55 10.02 -3.29
C LYS A 45 2.80 11.28 -3.72
N PHE A 46 3.53 12.33 -4.08
CA PHE A 46 2.95 13.63 -4.46
C PHE A 46 3.61 14.19 -5.71
N THR A 47 2.80 14.76 -6.61
CA THR A 47 3.32 15.47 -7.80
C THR A 47 3.51 16.95 -7.45
N TYR A 48 2.56 17.56 -6.74
CA TYR A 48 2.70 18.89 -6.14
C TYR A 48 1.78 19.00 -4.93
N ALA A 49 2.28 18.64 -3.75
CA ALA A 49 1.59 18.96 -2.50
C ALA A 49 1.66 20.47 -2.25
N GLU A 50 0.53 21.13 -1.99
CA GLU A 50 0.47 22.58 -1.77
C GLU A 50 0.00 22.98 -0.38
N ASP A 51 -0.87 22.19 0.24
CA ASP A 51 -1.53 22.56 1.48
C ASP A 51 -1.84 21.32 2.32
N SER A 52 -2.00 21.49 3.62
CA SER A 52 -2.38 20.42 4.54
C SER A 52 -3.35 20.84 5.63
N ALA A 53 -3.93 19.83 6.29
CA ALA A 53 -4.71 20.01 7.52
C ALA A 53 -4.56 18.78 8.41
N ILE A 54 -4.47 18.98 9.72
CA ILE A 54 -4.39 17.93 10.73
C ILE A 54 -5.70 17.93 11.53
N SER A 55 -6.39 16.79 11.52
CA SER A 55 -7.59 16.62 12.35
C SER A 55 -7.26 16.46 13.84
N SER A 56 -8.27 16.58 14.71
CA SER A 56 -8.13 16.34 16.15
C SER A 56 -7.63 14.93 16.50
N ASN A 57 -7.84 13.95 15.62
CA ASN A 57 -7.35 12.57 15.78
C ASN A 57 -5.89 12.44 15.32
N GLY A 58 -5.34 13.47 14.69
CA GLY A 58 -3.98 13.49 14.16
C GLY A 58 -3.85 12.98 12.73
N ASP A 59 -4.97 12.67 12.05
CA ASP A 59 -4.95 12.35 10.62
C ASP A 59 -4.55 13.58 9.82
N ILE A 60 -3.70 13.38 8.81
CA ILE A 60 -3.16 14.43 7.94
C ILE A 60 -3.89 14.38 6.60
N TYR A 61 -4.43 15.50 6.17
CA TYR A 61 -5.04 15.70 4.86
C TYR A 61 -4.06 16.54 4.04
N VAL A 62 -3.79 16.14 2.80
CA VAL A 62 -2.84 16.85 1.95
C VAL A 62 -3.47 17.09 0.59
N VAL A 63 -3.44 18.33 0.13
CA VAL A 63 -3.86 18.72 -1.21
C VAL A 63 -2.70 18.46 -2.17
N ASP A 64 -2.83 17.41 -2.98
CA ASP A 64 -1.87 17.03 -4.02
C ASP A 64 -2.34 17.61 -5.35
N TYR A 65 -2.11 18.92 -5.50
CA TYR A 65 -2.54 19.73 -6.64
C TYR A 65 -2.15 19.11 -7.98
N GLY A 66 -0.90 18.62 -8.08
CA GLY A 66 -0.36 18.03 -9.31
C GLY A 66 -1.05 16.73 -9.73
N ASN A 67 -1.73 16.05 -8.80
CA ASN A 67 -2.50 14.84 -9.08
C ASN A 67 -4.01 15.06 -8.97
N HIS A 68 -4.47 16.31 -8.79
CA HIS A 68 -5.88 16.67 -8.68
C HIS A 68 -6.66 15.86 -7.62
N ARG A 69 -6.04 15.62 -6.46
CA ARG A 69 -6.63 14.82 -5.38
C ARG A 69 -6.30 15.36 -4.00
N ILE A 70 -7.02 14.84 -3.01
CA ILE A 70 -6.65 14.93 -1.60
C ILE A 70 -6.24 13.54 -1.15
N GLN A 71 -5.14 13.45 -0.40
CA GLN A 71 -4.74 12.22 0.28
C GLN A 71 -4.95 12.39 1.78
N THR A 72 -5.36 11.30 2.45
CA THR A 72 -5.57 11.28 3.90
C THR A 72 -4.69 10.20 4.50
N PHE A 73 -3.89 10.57 5.49
CA PHE A 73 -2.98 9.69 6.20
C PHE A 73 -3.43 9.59 7.64
N GLN A 74 -3.87 8.40 8.02
CA GLN A 74 -4.34 8.17 9.37
C GLN A 74 -3.17 8.15 10.34
N LYS A 75 -3.33 8.79 11.50
CA LYS A 75 -2.35 8.61 12.58
C LYS A 75 -2.43 7.16 13.02
N LYS A 76 -1.30 6.45 13.00
CA LYS A 76 -1.26 5.07 13.50
C LYS A 76 -1.51 5.10 15.01
N HIS A 77 -2.76 4.86 15.42
CA HIS A 77 -3.20 4.98 16.81
C HIS A 77 -2.71 3.84 17.71
N SER A 78 -2.17 2.77 17.13
CA SER A 78 -1.53 1.68 17.88
C SER A 78 -0.33 1.13 17.10
N ASN A 79 0.64 0.56 17.81
CA ASN A 79 1.76 -0.16 17.21
C ASN A 79 1.34 -1.50 16.58
N THR A 80 0.06 -1.66 16.21
CA THR A 80 -0.41 -2.88 15.56
C THR A 80 0.27 -3.07 14.21
N THR A 81 0.79 -4.27 14.03
CA THR A 81 1.40 -4.76 12.81
C THR A 81 0.33 -5.54 12.04
N ASN A 82 -0.09 -4.97 10.93
CA ASN A 82 -1.11 -5.55 10.06
C ASN A 82 -0.43 -6.01 8.78
N LYS A 83 -0.69 -7.24 8.35
CA LYS A 83 -0.22 -7.74 7.05
C LYS A 83 -1.37 -8.28 6.22
N LEU A 84 -1.29 -8.09 4.90
CA LEU A 84 -2.25 -8.61 3.94
C LEU A 84 -1.57 -9.57 2.96
N LEU A 85 -2.12 -10.78 2.86
CA LEU A 85 -1.74 -11.77 1.87
C LEU A 85 -2.85 -11.91 0.82
N ILE A 86 -2.52 -11.69 -0.45
CA ILE A 86 -3.43 -11.82 -1.59
C ILE A 86 -3.04 -13.07 -2.38
N ILE A 87 -3.97 -13.99 -2.61
CA ILE A 87 -3.70 -15.26 -3.30
C ILE A 87 -4.65 -15.39 -4.50
N ALA A 88 -4.09 -15.47 -5.71
CA ALA A 88 -4.81 -15.80 -6.93
C ALA A 88 -4.67 -17.30 -7.24
N GLY A 89 -5.76 -18.06 -7.09
CA GLY A 89 -5.81 -19.50 -7.31
C GLY A 89 -6.26 -19.90 -8.72
N GLY A 90 -5.90 -21.11 -9.15
CA GLY A 90 -6.27 -21.69 -10.45
C GLY A 90 -5.12 -21.68 -11.46
N GLY A 91 -4.46 -20.54 -11.65
CA GLY A 91 -3.30 -20.37 -12.53
C GLY A 91 -3.61 -20.50 -14.03
N PRO A 92 -2.66 -20.12 -14.91
CA PRO A 92 -2.82 -20.27 -16.35
C PRO A 92 -2.65 -21.75 -16.74
N PHE A 93 -3.65 -22.32 -17.38
CA PHE A 93 -3.52 -23.61 -18.06
C PHE A 93 -4.46 -23.66 -19.27
N PRO A 94 -4.16 -24.48 -20.30
CA PRO A 94 -5.02 -24.60 -21.47
C PRO A 94 -6.46 -24.92 -21.08
N GLY A 95 -7.41 -24.06 -21.51
CA GLY A 95 -8.83 -24.20 -21.18
C GLY A 95 -9.31 -23.32 -20.02
N ASN A 96 -8.42 -22.73 -19.23
CA ASN A 96 -8.79 -21.80 -18.17
C ASN A 96 -9.13 -20.40 -18.72
N LYS A 97 -10.39 -20.18 -19.08
CA LYS A 97 -10.87 -18.90 -19.61
C LYS A 97 -11.12 -17.82 -18.55
N LEU A 98 -11.06 -18.18 -17.27
CA LEU A 98 -11.36 -17.28 -16.15
C LEU A 98 -10.09 -16.82 -15.41
N TRP A 99 -8.92 -17.28 -15.85
CA TRP A 99 -7.64 -16.91 -15.25
C TRP A 99 -7.41 -15.40 -15.26
N ASP A 100 -7.58 -14.75 -16.41
CA ASP A 100 -7.37 -13.30 -16.55
C ASP A 100 -8.28 -12.50 -15.59
N ALA A 101 -9.53 -12.93 -15.43
CA ALA A 101 -10.47 -12.32 -14.49
C ALA A 101 -10.04 -12.55 -13.03
N THR A 102 -9.55 -13.75 -12.70
CA THR A 102 -9.06 -14.08 -11.35
C THR A 102 -7.85 -13.22 -10.99
N GLN A 103 -6.89 -13.11 -11.91
CA GLN A 103 -5.70 -12.29 -11.75
C GLN A 103 -6.06 -10.80 -11.63
N PHE A 104 -6.96 -10.31 -12.49
CA PHE A 104 -7.45 -8.94 -12.42
C PHE A 104 -8.08 -8.61 -11.06
N CYS A 105 -8.91 -9.49 -10.52
CA CYS A 105 -9.50 -9.31 -9.18
C CYS A 105 -8.44 -9.26 -8.06
N ALA A 106 -7.38 -10.06 -8.15
CA ALA A 106 -6.27 -10.01 -7.20
C ALA A 106 -5.50 -8.67 -7.31
N TYR A 107 -5.25 -8.18 -8.52
CA TYR A 107 -4.62 -6.87 -8.74
C TYR A 107 -5.48 -5.72 -8.20
N LEU A 108 -6.80 -5.79 -8.39
CA LEU A 108 -7.72 -4.82 -7.79
C LEU A 108 -7.65 -4.85 -6.26
N ALA A 109 -7.63 -6.04 -5.66
CA ALA A 109 -7.49 -6.16 -4.21
C ALA A 109 -6.17 -5.54 -3.71
N TYR A 110 -5.07 -5.74 -4.43
CA TYR A 110 -3.76 -5.15 -4.12
C TYR A 110 -3.83 -3.62 -4.15
N ARG A 111 -4.37 -3.05 -5.25
CA ARG A 111 -4.52 -1.59 -5.39
C ARG A 111 -5.44 -0.98 -4.33
N VAL A 112 -6.52 -1.68 -3.97
CA VAL A 112 -7.41 -1.24 -2.90
C VAL A 112 -6.70 -1.29 -1.55
N ALA A 113 -5.88 -2.30 -1.28
CA ALA A 113 -5.11 -2.36 -0.04
C ALA A 113 -4.17 -1.15 0.09
N LEU A 114 -3.44 -0.81 -0.97
CA LEU A 114 -2.59 0.37 -0.99
C LEU A 114 -3.40 1.66 -0.78
N TYR A 115 -4.56 1.78 -1.42
CA TYR A 115 -5.47 2.92 -1.20
C TYR A 115 -6.01 3.00 0.23
N ARG A 116 -6.14 1.86 0.92
CA ARG A 116 -6.57 1.78 2.32
C ARG A 116 -5.43 2.00 3.32
N GLY A 117 -4.23 2.30 2.83
CA GLY A 117 -3.08 2.64 3.68
C GLY A 117 -2.16 1.48 4.02
N PHE A 118 -2.36 0.30 3.43
CA PHE A 118 -1.30 -0.71 3.45
C PHE A 118 -0.13 -0.26 2.58
N ILE A 119 1.09 -0.60 2.97
CA ILE A 119 2.30 -0.39 2.17
C ILE A 119 2.80 -1.71 1.58
N LYS A 120 3.75 -1.64 0.63
CA LYS A 120 4.31 -2.85 -0.02
C LYS A 120 4.91 -3.82 1.00
N ASP A 121 5.65 -3.33 2.01
CA ASP A 121 6.22 -4.17 3.08
C ASP A 121 5.17 -4.91 3.93
N GLU A 122 3.93 -4.41 3.95
CA GLU A 122 2.79 -4.97 4.67
C GLU A 122 1.83 -5.77 3.75
N THR A 123 2.05 -5.78 2.43
CA THR A 123 1.17 -6.45 1.45
C THR A 123 1.95 -7.32 0.47
N VAL A 124 1.66 -8.62 0.45
CA VAL A 124 2.25 -9.56 -0.51
C VAL A 124 1.15 -10.17 -1.38
N MET A 125 1.41 -10.26 -2.69
CA MET A 125 0.56 -11.00 -3.62
C MET A 125 1.25 -12.29 -4.07
N ILE A 126 0.50 -13.38 -4.10
CA ILE A 126 0.90 -14.66 -4.68
C ILE A 126 0.04 -14.94 -5.91
N SER A 127 0.68 -15.15 -7.05
CA SER A 127 0.03 -15.46 -8.32
C SER A 127 0.93 -16.32 -9.20
N SER A 128 0.32 -17.09 -10.11
CA SER A 128 1.02 -17.78 -11.19
C SER A 128 0.38 -17.37 -12.51
N PRO A 129 1.11 -17.01 -13.58
CA PRO A 129 2.56 -16.97 -13.60
C PRO A 129 3.07 -15.81 -12.74
N TYR A 130 4.31 -15.92 -12.26
CA TYR A 130 5.00 -14.75 -11.74
C TYR A 130 5.15 -13.74 -12.87
N THR A 131 4.76 -12.50 -12.63
CA THR A 131 4.86 -11.41 -13.58
C THR A 131 5.47 -10.22 -12.88
N GLU A 132 6.56 -9.70 -13.46
CA GLU A 132 7.08 -8.38 -13.12
C GLU A 132 6.07 -7.34 -13.62
N VAL A 133 5.31 -6.78 -12.70
CA VAL A 133 4.26 -5.80 -13.00
C VAL A 133 4.30 -4.69 -11.96
N ASP A 134 4.05 -3.48 -12.43
CA ASP A 134 3.89 -2.28 -11.63
C ASP A 134 2.38 -1.97 -11.55
N LEU A 135 1.71 -2.49 -10.51
CA LEU A 135 0.29 -2.34 -10.24
C LEU A 135 -0.06 -1.02 -9.59
N ASP A 136 0.88 -0.43 -8.84
CA ASP A 136 0.68 0.87 -8.23
C ASP A 136 1.00 2.02 -9.19
N GLY A 137 1.84 1.82 -10.20
CA GLY A 137 2.17 2.78 -11.24
C GLY A 137 3.39 3.64 -10.91
N ASN A 138 4.26 3.17 -10.01
CA ASN A 138 5.42 3.91 -9.51
C ASN A 138 6.73 3.61 -10.25
N GLN A 139 6.65 2.89 -11.36
CA GLN A 139 7.76 2.45 -12.21
C GLN A 139 8.71 1.45 -11.52
N VAL A 140 8.29 0.85 -10.40
CA VAL A 140 8.98 -0.22 -9.68
C VAL A 140 8.04 -1.42 -9.59
N CYS A 141 8.53 -2.60 -9.99
CA CYS A 141 7.74 -3.82 -9.92
C CYS A 141 7.27 -4.12 -8.49
N ASP A 142 6.03 -4.61 -8.34
CA ASP A 142 5.47 -5.02 -7.06
C ASP A 142 5.97 -6.39 -6.60
N ASP A 143 5.87 -6.64 -5.30
CA ASP A 143 6.21 -7.90 -4.65
C ASP A 143 5.14 -8.98 -4.94
N ILE A 144 5.11 -9.44 -6.18
CA ILE A 144 4.36 -10.62 -6.60
C ILE A 144 5.28 -11.82 -6.48
N ILE A 145 4.82 -12.87 -5.82
CA ILE A 145 5.58 -14.10 -5.63
C ILE A 145 4.92 -15.22 -6.42
N GLU A 146 5.73 -16.06 -7.06
CA GLU A 146 5.22 -17.24 -7.77
C GLU A 146 4.39 -18.13 -6.84
N ALA A 147 3.20 -18.51 -7.29
CA ALA A 147 2.34 -19.42 -6.56
C ALA A 147 2.88 -20.86 -6.56
N ASN A 148 3.53 -21.25 -5.45
CA ASN A 148 3.90 -22.63 -5.16
C ASN A 148 3.92 -22.87 -3.64
N THR A 149 3.87 -24.15 -3.24
CA THR A 149 3.80 -24.55 -1.82
C THR A 149 5.00 -24.06 -1.01
N LYS A 150 6.18 -24.00 -1.61
CA LYS A 150 7.41 -23.55 -0.95
C LYS A 150 7.32 -22.07 -0.58
N ASN A 151 6.94 -21.22 -1.52
CA ASN A 151 6.81 -19.78 -1.33
C ASN A 151 5.69 -19.46 -0.32
N LEU A 152 4.56 -20.16 -0.41
CA LEU A 152 3.48 -20.04 0.56
C LEU A 152 3.97 -20.41 1.97
N GLN A 153 4.62 -21.56 2.11
CA GLN A 153 5.19 -21.99 3.39
C GLN A 153 6.20 -20.98 3.94
N GLN A 154 7.08 -20.44 3.11
CA GLN A 154 8.06 -19.44 3.53
C GLN A 154 7.38 -18.18 4.07
N LEU A 155 6.37 -17.64 3.36
CA LEU A 155 5.62 -16.47 3.83
C LEU A 155 4.98 -16.69 5.20
N PHE A 156 4.38 -17.87 5.41
CA PHE A 156 3.75 -18.21 6.69
C PHE A 156 4.75 -18.43 7.83
N LEU A 157 5.95 -18.95 7.53
CA LEU A 157 6.96 -19.24 8.55
C LEU A 157 7.87 -18.05 8.88
N SER A 158 8.06 -17.10 7.97
CA SER A 158 8.94 -15.95 8.17
C SER A 158 8.18 -14.63 8.16
N TRP A 159 7.51 -14.29 7.07
CA TRP A 159 6.97 -12.95 6.85
C TRP A 159 5.83 -12.61 7.82
N VAL A 160 4.93 -13.55 8.12
CA VAL A 160 3.79 -13.29 9.04
C VAL A 160 4.02 -13.78 10.47
N LYS A 161 5.24 -14.20 10.81
CA LYS A 161 5.53 -14.87 12.09
C LYS A 161 5.17 -14.02 13.33
N GLU A 162 5.36 -12.70 13.22
CA GLU A 162 5.19 -11.75 14.32
C GLU A 162 4.34 -10.58 13.83
N VAL A 163 3.05 -10.85 13.62
CA VAL A 163 2.05 -9.83 13.26
C VAL A 163 0.89 -9.86 14.24
N ASP A 164 0.34 -8.69 14.54
CA ASP A 164 -0.85 -8.58 15.38
C ASP A 164 -2.10 -9.04 14.62
N ASN A 165 -2.22 -8.64 13.34
CA ASN A 165 -3.32 -9.07 12.46
C ASN A 165 -2.81 -9.50 11.09
N LEU A 166 -3.27 -10.68 10.65
CA LEU A 166 -3.09 -11.17 9.29
C LEU A 166 -4.43 -11.21 8.57
N TYR A 167 -4.51 -10.48 7.46
CA TYR A 167 -5.62 -10.53 6.52
C TYR A 167 -5.22 -11.42 5.34
N ILE A 168 -6.15 -12.27 4.89
CA ILE A 168 -5.94 -13.12 3.72
C ILE A 168 -7.09 -12.89 2.76
N TYR A 169 -6.78 -12.48 1.53
CA TYR A 169 -7.73 -12.40 0.43
C TYR A 169 -7.40 -13.49 -0.58
N ILE A 170 -8.32 -14.43 -0.77
CA ILE A 170 -8.17 -15.52 -1.73
C ILE A 170 -9.21 -15.32 -2.83
N VAL A 171 -8.75 -15.31 -4.08
CA VAL A 171 -9.63 -15.28 -5.24
C VAL A 171 -9.35 -16.50 -6.12
N ASN A 172 -10.43 -17.19 -6.48
CA ASN A 172 -10.42 -18.32 -7.38
C ASN A 172 -11.80 -18.39 -8.06
N HIS A 173 -11.88 -18.93 -9.26
CA HIS A 173 -13.13 -19.16 -9.99
C HIS A 173 -13.66 -20.60 -9.82
N GLY A 174 -13.02 -21.41 -8.97
CA GLY A 174 -13.37 -22.81 -8.74
C GLY A 174 -12.72 -23.76 -9.73
N GLY A 175 -12.88 -25.07 -9.49
CA GLY A 175 -12.45 -26.12 -10.42
C GLY A 175 -13.58 -26.54 -11.36
N TYR A 176 -13.26 -27.38 -12.36
CA TYR A 176 -14.21 -27.92 -13.34
C TYR A 176 -15.43 -28.69 -12.75
N GLU A 177 -15.50 -28.91 -11.43
CA GLU A 177 -16.50 -29.78 -10.79
C GLU A 177 -17.44 -29.13 -9.75
N GLN A 178 -17.50 -27.80 -9.61
CA GLN A 178 -18.27 -27.19 -8.49
C GLN A 178 -19.25 -26.05 -8.85
N LEU A 179 -19.87 -26.13 -10.02
CA LEU A 179 -21.18 -25.49 -10.25
C LEU A 179 -22.12 -26.52 -10.89
N MET A 180 -22.78 -27.31 -10.04
CA MET A 180 -24.10 -27.89 -10.33
C MET A 180 -25.09 -27.37 -9.30
#